data_AF-A0A7K3S6Q3-F1
#
_entry.id   AF-A0A7K3S6Q3-F1
#
_cell.length_a   1.000
_cell.length_b   1.000
_cell.length_c   1.000
_cell.angle_alpha   90.00
_cell.angle_beta   90.00
_cell.angle_gamma   90.00
#
_symmetry.space_group_name_H-M   'P 1'
#
loop_
_entity.id
_entity.type
_entity.pdbx_description
1 polymer ?
#
loop_
_entity_poly.entity_id
_entity_poly.type
_entity_poly.pdbx_seq_one_letter_code
_entity_poly.pdbx_strand_id
1 'polypeptide(L)'
;LAPVRPFEVAEAAEKLSTEHDLVLVEGAGGLLVRFDDEGSTLADAARLLSAPVLVVAPAGLGTLNATALTAEALRNRGLGCRGVVIGSMPTEPDLASRCNIEDLPVAAGAPLLGAVPAGAGALP
;
A
#
# COMPACT_ATOMS: atom_id res chain seq x y z
N LEU A 1 -14.53 17.11 12.44
CA LEU A 1 -14.27 15.85 13.18
C LEU A 1 -12.87 15.96 13.77
N ALA A 2 -12.61 15.33 14.92
CA ALA A 2 -11.25 15.26 15.46
C ALA A 2 -10.36 14.42 14.51
N PRO A 3 -9.09 14.79 14.32
CA PRO A 3 -8.17 13.99 13.51
C PRO A 3 -7.89 12.65 14.20
N VAL A 4 -7.73 11.60 13.40
CA VAL A 4 -7.32 10.27 13.89
C VAL A 4 -5.81 10.27 14.05
N ARG A 5 -5.30 9.79 15.17
CA ARG A 5 -3.87 9.71 15.47
C ARG A 5 -3.33 8.30 15.21
N PRO A 6 -2.03 8.13 14.91
CA PRO A 6 -1.46 6.81 14.63
C PRO A 6 -1.68 5.76 15.72
N PHE A 7 -1.65 6.16 17.00
CA PHE A 7 -1.86 5.22 18.10
C PHE A 7 -3.32 4.74 18.19
N GLU A 8 -4.29 5.57 17.78
CA GLU A 8 -5.71 5.17 17.74
C GLU A 8 -5.94 4.13 16.65
N VAL A 9 -5.24 4.27 15.51
CA VAL A 9 -5.23 3.24 14.45
C VAL A 9 -4.61 1.94 14.97
N ALA A 10 -3.47 2.04 15.67
CA ALA A 10 -2.79 0.87 16.21
C ALA A 10 -3.65 0.13 17.25
N GLU A 11 -4.22 0.85 18.21
CA GLU A 11 -5.12 0.28 19.23
C GLU A 11 -6.34 -0.38 18.61
N ALA A 12 -6.97 0.26 17.62
CA ALA A 12 -8.12 -0.32 16.92
C ALA A 12 -7.74 -1.61 16.16
N ALA A 13 -6.59 -1.63 15.48
CA ALA A 13 -6.12 -2.81 14.75
C ALA A 13 -5.73 -3.96 15.70
N GLU A 14 -5.07 -3.67 16.83
CA GLU A 14 -4.75 -4.66 17.87
C GLU A 14 -6.02 -5.24 18.52
N LYS A 15 -7.04 -4.40 18.75
CA LYS A 15 -8.32 -4.90 19.25
C LYS A 15 -8.99 -5.84 18.23
N LEU A 16 -9.04 -5.45 16.96
CA LEU A 16 -9.62 -6.27 15.90
C LEU A 16 -8.88 -7.61 15.74
N SER A 17 -7.55 -7.63 15.93
CA SER A 17 -6.75 -8.85 15.79
C SER A 17 -6.98 -9.88 16.91
N THR A 18 -7.66 -9.50 18.01
CA THR A 18 -8.09 -10.46 19.03
C THR A 18 -9.25 -11.36 18.57
N GLU A 19 -10.02 -10.90 17.58
CA GLU A 19 -11.22 -11.59 17.08
C GLU A 19 -11.09 -12.04 15.62
N HIS A 20 -10.06 -11.60 14.90
CA HIS A 20 -9.87 -11.85 13.47
C HIS A 20 -8.45 -12.31 13.16
N ASP A 21 -8.33 -13.37 12.35
CA ASP A 21 -7.02 -13.92 11.93
C ASP A 21 -6.23 -12.97 11.02
N LEU A 22 -6.91 -12.03 10.35
CA LEU A 22 -6.33 -11.04 9.44
C LEU A 22 -7.05 -9.70 9.57
N VAL A 23 -6.28 -8.65 9.85
CA VAL A 23 -6.74 -7.25 9.86
C VAL A 23 -6.00 -6.50 8.76
N LEU A 24 -6.75 -5.86 7.87
CA LEU A 24 -6.21 -4.96 6.84
C LEU A 24 -6.44 -3.52 7.28
N VAL A 25 -5.38 -2.70 7.23
CA VAL A 25 -5.44 -1.27 7.52
C VAL A 25 -5.15 -0.52 6.23
N GLU A 26 -6.15 0.20 5.72
CA GLU A 26 -5.99 1.10 4.58
C GLU A 26 -5.90 2.55 5.08
N GLY A 27 -4.95 3.31 4.54
CA GLY A 27 -4.89 4.76 4.77
C GLY A 27 -5.73 5.53 3.77
N ALA A 28 -5.47 6.84 3.66
CA ALA A 28 -6.08 7.68 2.64
C ALA A 28 -4.99 8.22 1.71
N GLY A 29 -5.03 7.81 0.43
CA GLY A 29 -4.04 8.21 -0.57
C GLY A 29 -2.69 7.50 -0.40
N GLY A 30 -1.60 8.22 -0.57
CA GLY A 30 -0.23 7.67 -0.51
C GLY A 30 0.30 7.46 0.91
N LEU A 31 1.35 6.66 1.05
CA LEU A 31 2.00 6.30 2.31
C LEU A 31 2.33 7.51 3.22
N LEU A 32 2.72 8.63 2.62
CA LEU A 32 3.17 9.86 3.32
C LEU A 32 2.09 10.96 3.35
N VAL A 33 0.84 10.64 3.04
CA VAL A 33 -0.28 11.58 3.23
C VAL A 33 -0.44 11.86 4.72
N ARG A 34 -0.49 13.13 5.08
CA ARG A 34 -0.69 13.60 6.44
C ARG A 34 -2.17 13.63 6.76
N PHE A 35 -2.55 13.09 7.91
CA PHE A 35 -3.96 13.04 8.33
C PHE A 35 -4.26 13.72 9.68
N ASP A 36 -3.24 14.29 10.33
CA ASP A 36 -3.38 15.11 11.53
C ASP A 36 -2.52 16.39 11.46
N ASP A 37 -2.72 17.28 12.43
CA ASP A 37 -2.01 18.56 12.51
C ASP A 37 -0.52 18.40 12.90
N GLU A 38 -0.15 17.25 13.48
CA GLU A 38 1.23 16.90 13.84
C GLU A 38 2.00 16.36 12.62
N GLY A 39 1.30 16.08 11.52
CA GLY A 39 1.87 15.61 10.25
C GLY A 39 2.10 14.11 10.22
N SER A 40 1.42 13.34 11.07
CA SER A 40 1.47 11.88 11.06
C SER A 40 0.89 11.30 9.78
N THR A 41 1.42 10.15 9.40
CA THR A 41 1.12 9.44 8.15
C THR A 41 0.78 7.98 8.41
N LEU A 42 0.34 7.25 7.38
CA LEU A 42 0.07 5.81 7.51
C LEU A 42 1.35 5.04 7.88
N ALA A 43 2.52 5.53 7.48
CA ALA A 43 3.79 4.94 7.85
C ALA A 43 4.02 4.93 9.37
N ASP A 44 3.52 5.94 10.09
CA ASP A 44 3.67 6.02 11.55
C ASP A 44 2.79 4.98 12.25
N ALA A 45 1.56 4.78 11.77
CA ALA A 45 0.69 3.72 12.26
C ALA A 45 1.27 2.32 11.96
N ALA A 46 1.76 2.09 10.74
CA ALA A 46 2.40 0.83 10.36
C ALA A 46 3.62 0.51 11.24
N ARG A 47 4.41 1.54 11.62
CA ARG A 47 5.56 1.39 12.52
C ARG A 47 5.13 1.00 13.92
N LEU A 48 4.08 1.62 14.47
CA LEU A 48 3.56 1.27 15.80
C LEU A 48 3.09 -0.19 15.84
N LEU A 49 2.41 -0.65 14.79
CA LEU A 49 1.92 -2.02 14.68
C LEU A 49 3.01 -3.04 14.32
N SER A 50 4.23 -2.61 13.99
CA SER A 50 5.24 -3.46 13.34
C SER A 50 4.68 -4.22 12.13
N ALA A 51 3.72 -3.59 11.43
CA ALA A 51 2.96 -4.25 10.38
C ALA A 51 3.76 -4.30 9.06
N PRO A 52 3.75 -5.43 8.35
CA PRO A 52 4.25 -5.45 6.98
C PRO A 52 3.36 -4.60 6.07
N VAL A 53 3.96 -3.87 5.13
CA VAL A 53 3.23 -3.00 4.20
C VAL A 53 3.06 -3.69 2.84
N LEU A 54 1.84 -3.64 2.31
CA LEU A 54 1.52 -4.00 0.93
C LEU A 54 1.38 -2.72 0.11
N VAL A 55 2.11 -2.60 -1.01
CA VAL A 55 2.01 -1.45 -1.91
C VAL A 55 1.01 -1.75 -3.02
N VAL A 56 0.01 -0.90 -3.21
CA VAL A 56 -0.89 -0.97 -4.35
C VAL A 56 -0.44 0.03 -5.40
N ALA A 57 -0.13 -0.44 -6.60
CA ALA A 57 0.40 0.35 -7.70
C ALA A 57 -0.56 0.34 -8.90
N PRO A 58 -0.66 1.44 -9.67
CA PRO A 58 -1.35 1.41 -10.96
C PRO A 58 -0.56 0.60 -11.99
N ALA A 59 -1.24 0.08 -13.03
CA ALA A 59 -0.58 -0.66 -14.10
C ALA A 59 0.21 0.24 -15.07
N GLY A 60 -0.22 1.48 -15.27
CA GLY A 60 0.25 2.33 -16.37
C GLY A 60 1.61 3.02 -16.18
N LEU A 61 1.98 3.83 -17.16
CA LEU A 61 3.23 4.60 -17.19
C LEU A 61 3.38 5.51 -15.94
N GLY A 62 4.61 5.59 -15.42
CA GLY A 62 4.96 6.36 -14.22
C GLY A 62 4.89 5.56 -12.92
N THR A 63 4.25 4.38 -12.93
CA THR A 63 4.09 3.52 -11.75
C THR A 63 5.42 3.06 -11.14
N LEU A 64 6.43 2.78 -11.98
CA LEU A 64 7.74 2.32 -11.51
C LEU A 64 8.42 3.37 -10.63
N ASN A 65 8.36 4.65 -11.02
CA ASN A 65 8.91 5.74 -10.22
C ASN A 65 8.18 5.89 -8.88
N ALA A 66 6.84 5.95 -8.92
CA ALA A 66 6.05 6.08 -7.69
C ALA A 66 6.24 4.89 -6.74
N THR A 67 6.33 3.68 -7.28
CA THR A 67 6.61 2.45 -6.53
C THR A 67 7.99 2.48 -5.90
N ALA A 68 9.02 2.86 -6.67
CA ALA A 68 10.40 2.96 -6.17
C ALA A 68 10.53 4.02 -5.05
N LEU A 69 9.94 5.21 -5.23
CA LEU A 69 9.90 6.26 -4.21
C LEU A 69 9.18 5.80 -2.93
N THR A 70 8.07 5.08 -3.09
CA THR A 70 7.32 4.52 -1.95
C THR A 70 8.15 3.46 -1.22
N ALA A 71 8.80 2.56 -1.95
CA ALA A 71 9.67 1.53 -1.39
C ALA A 71 10.89 2.15 -0.66
N GLU A 72 11.46 3.23 -1.18
CA GLU A 72 12.53 3.97 -0.50
C GLU A 72 12.04 4.60 0.80
N ALA A 73 10.86 5.24 0.79
CA ALA A 73 10.24 5.79 2.00
C ALA A 73 9.98 4.72 3.08
N LEU A 74 9.52 3.53 2.68
CA LEU A 74 9.35 2.39 3.59
C LEU A 74 10.68 1.95 4.20
N ARG A 75 11.70 1.71 3.37
CA ARG A 75 13.04 1.29 3.84
C ARG A 75 13.65 2.31 4.79
N ASN A 76 13.58 3.60 4.47
CA ASN A 76 14.11 4.68 5.31
C ASN A 76 13.38 4.81 6.66
N ARG A 77 12.23 4.16 6.82
CA ARG A 77 11.45 4.10 8.07
C ARG A 77 11.54 2.75 8.78
N GLY A 78 12.36 1.84 8.26
CA GLY A 78 12.49 0.48 8.78
C GLY A 78 11.25 -0.39 8.56
N LEU A 79 10.38 -0.02 7.61
CA LEU A 79 9.17 -0.77 7.28
C LEU A 79 9.45 -1.74 6.13
N GLY A 80 9.02 -3.00 6.31
CA GLY A 80 9.12 -4.03 5.29
C GLY A 80 8.00 -3.91 4.25
N CYS A 81 8.36 -3.86 2.97
CA CYS A 81 7.43 -4.07 1.87
C CYS A 81 7.23 -5.57 1.65
N ARG A 82 6.04 -6.10 1.98
CA ARG A 82 5.72 -7.53 1.80
C ARG A 82 5.54 -7.90 0.33
N GLY A 83 5.13 -6.94 -0.48
CA GLY A 83 4.90 -7.10 -1.91
C GLY A 83 4.20 -5.90 -2.52
N VAL A 84 4.04 -5.97 -3.83
CA VAL A 84 3.27 -5.01 -4.62
C VAL A 84 2.09 -5.73 -5.29
N VAL A 85 0.97 -5.03 -5.44
CA VAL A 85 -0.20 -5.48 -6.19
C VAL A 85 -0.56 -4.42 -7.22
N ILE A 86 -0.86 -4.86 -8.45
CA ILE A 86 -1.50 -3.98 -9.44
C ILE A 86 -2.98 -3.84 -9.04
N GLY A 87 -3.40 -2.65 -8.61
CA GLY A 87 -4.73 -2.45 -8.04
C GLY A 87 -5.87 -2.47 -9.04
N SER A 88 -5.58 -2.22 -10.32
CA SER A 88 -6.56 -2.30 -11.41
C SER A 88 -5.82 -2.56 -12.72
N MET A 89 -5.97 -3.77 -13.25
CA MET A 89 -5.37 -4.24 -14.48
C MET A 89 -6.39 -4.14 -15.62
N PRO A 90 -6.15 -3.30 -16.64
CA PRO A 90 -7.05 -3.19 -17.78
C PRO A 90 -7.22 -4.53 -18.52
N THR A 91 -8.42 -4.76 -19.06
CA THR A 91 -8.70 -5.93 -19.92
C THR A 91 -7.79 -5.96 -21.15
N GLU A 92 -7.51 -4.79 -21.71
CA GLU A 92 -6.58 -4.59 -22.83
C GLU A 92 -5.42 -3.72 -22.37
N PRO A 93 -4.38 -4.31 -21.74
CA PRO A 93 -3.26 -3.53 -21.23
C PRO A 93 -2.40 -3.00 -22.39
N ASP A 94 -1.99 -1.74 -22.29
CA ASP A 94 -1.02 -1.14 -23.21
C ASP A 94 0.40 -1.70 -22.99
N LEU A 95 1.38 -1.25 -23.79
CA LEU A 95 2.75 -1.74 -23.68
C LEU A 95 3.33 -1.49 -22.28
N ALA A 96 3.12 -0.29 -21.72
CA ALA A 96 3.62 0.06 -20.39
C ALA A 96 3.04 -0.87 -19.32
N SER A 97 1.73 -1.09 -19.35
CA SER A 97 1.02 -1.95 -18.40
C SER A 97 1.52 -3.40 -18.45
N ARG A 98 1.84 -3.91 -19.65
CA ARG A 98 2.42 -5.25 -19.80
C ARG A 98 3.85 -5.33 -19.27
N CYS A 99 4.72 -4.39 -19.64
CA CYS A 99 6.10 -4.37 -19.16
C CYS A 99 6.19 -4.20 -17.64
N ASN A 100 5.31 -3.38 -17.06
CA ASN A 100 5.30 -3.13 -15.62
C ASN A 100 5.00 -4.38 -14.78
N ILE A 101 4.39 -5.43 -15.32
CA ILE A 101 4.22 -6.71 -14.61
C ILE A 101 5.58 -7.31 -14.23
N GLU A 102 6.57 -7.20 -15.12
CA GLU A 102 7.92 -7.73 -14.92
C GLU A 102 8.80 -6.76 -14.12
N ASP A 103 8.59 -5.44 -14.30
CA ASP A 103 9.45 -4.41 -13.70
C ASP A 103 9.04 -3.97 -12.29
N LEU A 104 7.75 -4.09 -11.92
CA LEU A 104 7.25 -3.70 -10.60
C LEU A 104 7.95 -4.41 -9.43
N PRO A 105 8.24 -5.74 -9.50
CA PRO A 105 9.00 -6.39 -8.44
C PRO A 105 10.38 -5.77 -8.19
N VAL A 106 11.05 -5.35 -9.27
CA VAL A 106 12.38 -4.71 -9.21
C VAL A 106 12.26 -3.33 -8.59
N ALA A 107 11.30 -2.52 -9.04
CA ALA A 107 11.07 -1.18 -8.50
C ALA A 107 10.67 -1.21 -7.01
N ALA A 108 9.85 -2.18 -6.60
CA ALA A 108 9.40 -2.33 -5.23
C ALA A 108 10.48 -2.94 -4.31
N GLY A 109 11.43 -3.71 -4.88
CA GLY A 109 12.31 -4.57 -4.09
C GLY A 109 11.54 -5.66 -3.34
N ALA A 110 10.38 -6.06 -3.85
CA ALA A 110 9.44 -6.99 -3.22
C ALA A 110 8.62 -7.69 -4.32
N PRO A 111 8.08 -8.91 -4.09
CA PRO A 111 7.38 -9.65 -5.14
C PRO A 111 6.08 -8.97 -5.59
N LEU A 112 5.75 -9.10 -6.88
CA LEU A 112 4.39 -8.85 -7.37
C LEU A 112 3.49 -9.99 -6.90
N LEU A 113 2.54 -9.70 -6.01
CA LEU A 113 1.66 -10.69 -5.39
C LEU A 113 0.40 -10.95 -6.23
N GLY A 114 0.06 -10.04 -7.14
CA GLY A 114 -1.06 -10.21 -8.04
C GLY A 114 -1.45 -8.93 -8.78
N ALA A 115 -2.41 -9.08 -9.67
CA ALA A 115 -3.02 -8.00 -10.42
C ALA A 115 -4.54 -8.15 -10.37
N VAL A 116 -5.21 -7.16 -9.79
CA VAL A 116 -6.68 -7.16 -9.66
C VAL A 116 -7.29 -6.72 -10.98
N PRO A 117 -8.25 -7.45 -11.57
CA PRO A 117 -8.90 -7.05 -12.81
C PRO A 117 -9.60 -5.69 -12.67
N ALA A 118 -9.55 -4.86 -13.72
CA ALA A 118 -10.33 -3.64 -13.77
C ALA A 118 -11.82 -3.94 -13.58
N GLY A 119 -12.49 -3.14 -12.74
CA GLY A 119 -13.90 -3.33 -12.40
C GLY A 119 -14.17 -4.36 -11.30
N ALA A 120 -13.14 -4.93 -10.65
CA ALA A 120 -13.33 -5.90 -9.58
C ALA A 120 -14.20 -5.39 -8.41
N GLY A 121 -14.20 -4.09 -8.13
CA GLY A 121 -15.05 -3.49 -7.09
C GLY A 121 -16.56 -3.51 -7.41
N ALA A 122 -16.95 -3.88 -8.63
CA ALA A 122 -18.34 -4.04 -9.05
C ALA A 122 -18.76 -5.51 -9.16
N LEU A 123 -17.89 -6.46 -8.80
CA LEU A 123 -18.26 -7.88 -8.74
C LEU A 123 -19.25 -8.13 -7.59
N PRO A 124 -20.20 -9.06 -7.78
CA PRO A 124 -21.25 -9.36 -6.81
C PRO A 124 -20.73 -10.00 -5.52
#